data_AF-A0A959ITF6-F1
#
_entry.id   AF-A0A959ITF6-F1
#
_cell.length_a   1.000
_cell.length_b   1.000
_cell.length_c   1.000
_cell.angle_alpha   90.00
_cell.angle_beta   90.00
_cell.angle_gamma   90.00
#
_symmetry.space_group_name_H-M   'P 1'
#
loop_
_entity.id
_entity.type
_entity.pdbx_description
1 polymer ?
#
loop_
_entity_poly.entity_id
_entity_poly.type
_entity_poly.pdbx_seq_one_letter_code
_entity_poly.pdbx_strand_id
1 'polypeptide(L)'
;QQQFLEQLRDRPEFQDLNRATNFKSRIYYFQANAIYQFMQGNIEAAYRINRSFLDLLDAHPQFLKLYAERYLATLNNILIDSLLIGNYVLLEKEIERLTQLSARPEFRSIKNIEARIFRQRYLLLINWCLNQKDFARALSWIPDIEAGLERFGKQIEKHHRITFYYLTAYFLFQNRRFEQALTWNNRILNDPKEEVVKEVFSFARVLNLLIHYELGNYGLLEALLSSTPKFLKARRPLYVGEKALFRLLSRLLKAANRVDRQAYTAPFKAELEQLAQQPEEKRLFDNLDLRFWEVE
;
A
#
# COMPACT_ATOMS: atom_id res chain seq x y z
N GLN A 1 -4.32 27.40 0.95
CA GLN A 1 -3.59 26.57 -0.05
C GLN A 1 -4.45 26.24 -1.27
N GLN A 2 -5.69 25.76 -1.13
CA GLN A 2 -6.56 25.41 -2.26
C GLN A 2 -6.85 26.59 -3.21
N GLN A 3 -7.22 27.76 -2.67
CA GLN A 3 -7.42 28.99 -3.45
C GLN A 3 -6.18 29.43 -4.25
N PHE A 4 -4.97 29.19 -3.73
CA PHE A 4 -3.73 29.52 -4.44
C PHE A 4 -3.52 28.62 -5.67
N LEU A 5 -3.88 27.33 -5.55
CA LEU A 5 -3.79 26.39 -6.67
C LEU A 5 -4.84 26.69 -7.75
N GLU A 6 -6.03 27.13 -7.36
CA GLU A 6 -7.07 27.59 -8.31
C GLU A 6 -6.61 28.82 -9.09
N GLN A 7 -6.04 29.82 -8.42
CA GLN A 7 -5.49 31.01 -9.08
C GLN A 7 -4.33 30.68 -10.03
N LEU A 8 -3.50 29.69 -9.69
CA LEU A 8 -2.44 29.20 -10.57
C LEU A 8 -3.02 28.50 -11.80
N ARG A 9 -4.06 27.68 -11.63
CA ARG A 9 -4.74 26.96 -12.71
C ARG A 9 -5.32 27.92 -13.76
N ASP A 10 -5.94 29.02 -13.31
CA ASP A 10 -6.62 29.95 -14.22
C ASP A 10 -5.66 30.80 -15.06
N ARG A 11 -4.35 30.71 -14.79
CA ARG A 11 -3.36 31.33 -15.66
C ARG A 11 -3.35 30.64 -17.03
N PRO A 12 -3.27 31.41 -18.13
CA PRO A 12 -3.32 30.86 -19.47
C PRO A 12 -2.27 29.78 -19.77
N GLU A 13 -1.11 29.85 -19.13
CA GLU A 13 -0.01 28.90 -19.27
C GLU A 13 -0.37 27.48 -18.80
N PHE A 14 -1.38 27.33 -17.93
CA PHE A 14 -1.88 26.03 -17.48
C PHE A 14 -3.15 25.60 -18.21
N GLN A 15 -3.80 26.51 -18.94
CA GLN A 15 -5.00 26.22 -19.73
C GLN A 15 -4.68 25.81 -21.17
N ASP A 16 -3.68 26.45 -21.80
CA ASP A 16 -3.39 26.25 -23.22
C ASP A 16 -2.00 25.64 -23.43
N LEU A 17 -1.97 24.38 -23.87
CA LEU A 17 -0.72 23.66 -24.19
C LEU A 17 0.10 24.36 -25.29
N ASN A 18 -0.52 25.13 -26.19
CA ASN A 18 0.21 25.83 -27.26
C ASN A 18 1.12 26.93 -26.72
N ARG A 19 0.86 27.44 -25.52
CA ARG A 19 1.75 28.40 -24.83
C ARG A 19 3.03 27.73 -24.30
N ALA A 20 3.05 26.41 -24.21
CA ALA A 20 4.26 25.65 -23.91
C ALA A 20 5.10 25.47 -25.18
N THR A 21 5.92 26.49 -25.46
CA THR A 21 6.67 26.63 -26.72
C THR A 21 7.84 25.66 -26.90
N ASN A 22 8.33 25.02 -25.83
CA ASN A 22 9.39 24.03 -25.90
C ASN A 22 9.05 22.72 -25.18
N PHE A 23 9.83 21.66 -25.42
CA PHE A 23 9.55 20.34 -24.86
C PHE A 23 9.54 20.34 -23.32
N LYS A 24 10.45 21.10 -22.70
CA LYS A 24 10.54 21.21 -21.24
C LYS A 24 9.31 21.92 -20.65
N SER A 25 8.82 23.00 -21.27
CA SER A 25 7.58 23.66 -20.83
C SER A 25 6.37 22.75 -20.99
N ARG A 26 6.32 21.92 -22.05
CA ARG A 26 5.22 20.94 -22.25
C ARG A 26 5.22 19.88 -21.15
N ILE A 27 6.39 19.38 -20.76
CA ILE A 27 6.51 18.45 -19.61
C ILE A 27 5.90 19.09 -18.35
N TYR A 28 6.28 20.32 -18.01
CA TYR A 28 5.77 20.99 -16.81
C TYR A 28 4.27 21.27 -16.89
N TYR A 29 3.74 21.63 -18.06
CA TYR A 29 2.31 21.77 -18.30
C TYR A 29 1.56 20.50 -17.93
N PHE A 30 1.98 19.35 -18.47
CA PHE A 30 1.31 18.08 -18.19
C PHE A 30 1.42 17.69 -16.71
N GLN A 31 2.61 17.79 -16.12
CA GLN A 31 2.82 17.39 -14.72
C GLN A 31 1.99 18.24 -13.75
N ALA A 32 1.97 19.56 -13.93
CA ALA A 32 1.22 20.45 -13.06
C ALA A 32 -0.30 20.21 -13.17
N ASN A 33 -0.81 20.09 -14.40
CA ASN A 33 -2.23 19.86 -14.62
C ASN A 33 -2.68 18.46 -14.13
N ALA A 34 -1.87 17.42 -14.32
CA ALA A 34 -2.18 16.09 -13.83
C ALA A 34 -2.23 16.05 -12.28
N ILE A 35 -1.24 16.65 -11.62
CA ILE A 35 -1.19 16.75 -10.15
C ILE A 35 -2.41 17.54 -9.64
N TYR A 36 -2.75 18.66 -10.29
CA TYR A 36 -3.91 19.46 -9.91
C TYR A 36 -5.21 18.65 -10.00
N GLN A 37 -5.46 17.97 -11.13
CA GLN A 37 -6.68 17.17 -11.30
C GLN A 37 -6.75 16.02 -10.29
N PHE A 38 -5.63 15.35 -10.03
CA PHE A 38 -5.55 14.30 -9.02
C PHE A 38 -5.91 14.82 -7.62
N MET A 39 -5.38 16.00 -7.25
CA MET A 39 -5.67 16.63 -5.96
C MET A 39 -7.13 17.06 -5.80
N GLN A 40 -7.81 17.42 -6.89
CA GLN A 40 -9.25 17.73 -6.87
C GLN A 40 -10.14 16.48 -6.86
N GLY A 41 -9.56 15.28 -6.91
CA GLY A 41 -10.31 14.02 -7.00
C GLY A 41 -10.76 13.67 -8.42
N ASN A 42 -10.37 14.43 -9.44
CA ASN A 42 -10.71 14.19 -10.84
C ASN A 42 -9.75 13.16 -11.46
N ILE A 43 -9.77 11.93 -10.98
CA ILE A 43 -8.78 10.89 -11.31
C ILE A 43 -8.74 10.57 -12.81
N GLU A 44 -9.89 10.51 -13.49
CA GLU A 44 -9.91 10.28 -14.94
C GLU A 44 -9.25 11.40 -15.74
N ALA A 45 -9.40 12.65 -15.31
CA ALA A 45 -8.74 13.77 -15.97
C ALA A 45 -7.22 13.71 -15.76
N ALA A 46 -6.78 13.39 -14.54
CA ALA A 46 -5.37 13.15 -14.25
C ALA A 46 -4.78 12.03 -15.13
N TYR A 47 -5.50 10.91 -15.25
CA TYR A 47 -5.14 9.79 -16.12
C TYR A 47 -4.97 10.24 -17.57
N ARG A 48 -5.95 10.95 -18.14
CA ARG A 48 -5.90 11.42 -19.54
C ARG A 48 -4.71 12.33 -19.79
N ILE A 49 -4.42 13.24 -18.87
CA ILE A 49 -3.28 14.17 -18.97
C ILE A 49 -1.95 13.42 -18.87
N ASN A 50 -1.81 12.52 -17.89
CA ASN A 50 -0.63 11.66 -17.74
C ASN A 50 -0.40 10.80 -18.98
N ARG A 51 -1.47 10.24 -19.56
CA ARG A 51 -1.40 9.43 -20.78
C ARG A 51 -0.90 10.26 -21.97
N SER A 52 -1.46 11.45 -22.15
CA SER A 52 -1.06 12.39 -23.20
C SER A 52 0.41 12.78 -23.08
N PHE A 53 0.90 12.91 -21.84
CA PHE A 53 2.31 13.15 -21.58
C PHE A 53 3.21 11.98 -21.98
N LEU A 54 2.83 10.74 -21.64
CA LEU A 54 3.60 9.57 -22.07
C LEU A 54 3.59 9.40 -23.58
N ASP A 55 2.46 9.64 -24.24
CA ASP A 55 2.35 9.56 -25.70
C ASP A 55 3.23 10.63 -26.37
N LEU A 56 3.35 11.84 -25.80
CA LEU A 56 4.32 12.85 -26.24
C LEU A 56 5.76 12.36 -26.16
N LEU A 57 6.14 11.69 -25.06
CA LEU A 57 7.49 11.14 -24.90
C LEU A 57 7.75 9.97 -25.85
N ASP A 58 6.80 9.05 -25.99
CA ASP A 58 6.92 7.91 -26.91
C ASP A 58 7.05 8.36 -28.38
N ALA A 59 6.40 9.46 -28.77
CA ALA A 59 6.57 10.05 -30.10
C ALA A 59 7.95 10.70 -30.34
N HIS A 60 8.76 10.91 -29.30
CA HIS A 60 10.06 11.57 -29.40
C HIS A 60 11.17 10.79 -28.67
N PRO A 61 11.73 9.71 -29.27
CA PRO A 61 12.67 8.80 -28.61
C PRO A 61 13.91 9.47 -27.99
N GLN A 62 14.42 10.53 -28.62
CA GLN A 62 15.54 11.32 -28.10
C GLN A 62 15.23 11.99 -26.76
N PHE A 63 14.01 12.52 -26.60
CA PHE A 63 13.55 13.10 -25.35
C PHE A 63 13.11 12.03 -24.36
N LEU A 64 12.55 10.91 -24.83
CA LEU A 64 12.25 9.77 -23.98
C LEU A 64 13.48 9.29 -23.23
N LYS A 65 14.62 9.10 -23.92
CA LYS A 65 15.88 8.71 -23.28
C LYS A 65 16.36 9.75 -22.26
N LEU A 66 16.23 11.04 -22.57
CA LEU A 66 16.62 12.12 -21.65
C LEU A 66 15.72 12.21 -20.42
N TYR A 67 14.43 11.87 -20.57
CA TYR A 67 13.41 12.01 -19.53
C TYR A 67 12.84 10.65 -19.07
N ALA A 68 13.60 9.57 -19.21
CA ALA A 68 13.15 8.20 -18.90
C ALA A 68 12.70 8.05 -17.44
N GLU A 69 13.37 8.72 -16.50
CA GLU A 69 12.96 8.77 -15.08
C GLU A 69 11.59 9.44 -14.89
N ARG A 70 11.31 10.50 -15.65
CA ARG A 70 9.99 11.17 -15.61
C ARG A 70 8.91 10.29 -16.23
N TYR A 71 9.24 9.58 -17.31
CA TYR A 71 8.34 8.60 -17.91
C TYR A 71 7.96 7.52 -16.89
N LEU A 72 8.94 6.92 -16.21
CA LEU A 72 8.70 5.89 -15.20
C LEU A 72 7.83 6.42 -14.05
N ALA A 73 8.10 7.64 -13.57
CA ALA A 73 7.30 8.28 -12.53
C ALA A 73 5.85 8.54 -12.99
N THR A 74 5.64 9.04 -14.21
CA THR A 74 4.31 9.27 -14.76
C THR A 74 3.57 7.96 -15.02
N LEU A 75 4.24 6.91 -15.48
CA LEU A 75 3.63 5.59 -15.63
C LEU A 75 3.16 5.05 -14.27
N ASN A 76 3.95 5.25 -13.21
CA ASN A 76 3.52 4.91 -11.85
C ASN A 76 2.25 5.69 -11.42
N ASN A 77 2.12 6.96 -11.81
CA ASN A 77 0.89 7.72 -11.57
C ASN A 77 -0.30 7.14 -12.36
N ILE A 78 -0.12 6.81 -13.63
CA ILE A 78 -1.15 6.17 -14.47
C ILE A 78 -1.64 4.85 -13.85
N LEU A 79 -0.73 4.07 -13.29
CA LEU A 79 -1.06 2.81 -12.60
C LEU A 79 -1.91 3.06 -11.35
N ILE A 80 -1.55 4.07 -10.54
CA ILE A 80 -2.35 4.49 -9.38
C ILE A 80 -3.72 5.02 -9.82
N ASP A 81 -3.76 5.88 -10.83
CA ASP A 81 -4.99 6.43 -11.40
C ASP A 81 -5.91 5.29 -11.88
N SER A 82 -5.37 4.31 -12.59
CA SER A 82 -6.12 3.14 -13.10
C SER A 82 -6.70 2.29 -11.96
N LEU A 83 -5.92 2.10 -10.88
CA LEU A 83 -6.36 1.39 -9.68
C LEU A 83 -7.52 2.13 -8.98
N LEU A 84 -7.43 3.46 -8.86
CA LEU A 84 -8.45 4.30 -8.21
C LEU A 84 -9.73 4.44 -9.05
N ILE A 85 -9.61 4.45 -10.38
CA ILE A 85 -10.77 4.40 -11.30
C ILE A 85 -11.50 3.05 -11.19
N GLY A 86 -10.82 1.99 -10.74
CA GLY A 86 -11.37 0.64 -10.68
C GLY A 86 -11.43 -0.07 -12.04
N ASN A 87 -10.73 0.44 -13.06
CA ASN A 87 -10.65 -0.19 -14.37
C ASN A 87 -9.46 -1.17 -14.41
N TYR A 88 -9.72 -2.42 -14.04
CA TYR A 88 -8.66 -3.43 -13.90
C TYR A 88 -8.09 -3.93 -15.22
N VAL A 89 -8.88 -3.93 -16.29
CA VAL A 89 -8.39 -4.24 -17.64
C VAL A 89 -7.33 -3.22 -18.06
N LEU A 90 -7.57 -1.95 -17.74
CA LEU A 90 -6.62 -0.88 -17.98
C LEU A 90 -5.37 -1.02 -17.11
N LEU A 91 -5.54 -1.37 -15.84
CA LEU A 91 -4.42 -1.60 -14.92
C LEU A 91 -3.51 -2.73 -15.42
N GLU A 92 -4.06 -3.86 -15.84
CA GLU A 92 -3.28 -4.99 -16.37
C GLU A 92 -2.46 -4.57 -17.61
N LYS A 93 -3.07 -3.82 -18.54
CA LYS A 93 -2.39 -3.28 -19.72
C LYS A 93 -1.23 -2.36 -19.36
N GLU A 94 -1.40 -1.47 -18.39
CA GLU A 94 -0.33 -0.54 -17.98
C GLU A 94 0.76 -1.26 -17.16
N ILE A 95 0.43 -2.33 -16.41
CA ILE A 95 1.41 -3.21 -15.77
C ILE A 95 2.25 -3.93 -16.83
N GLU A 96 1.62 -4.43 -17.90
CA GLU A 96 2.35 -5.04 -19.01
C GLU A 96 3.34 -4.03 -19.63
N ARG A 97 2.87 -2.81 -19.92
CA ARG A 97 3.73 -1.72 -20.41
C ARG A 97 4.92 -1.45 -19.47
N LEU A 98 4.68 -1.43 -18.15
CA LEU A 98 5.74 -1.25 -17.15
C LEU A 98 6.80 -2.36 -17.26
N THR A 99 6.39 -3.62 -17.39
CA THR A 99 7.33 -4.75 -17.47
C THR A 99 8.21 -4.71 -18.73
N GLN A 100 7.65 -4.25 -19.85
CA GLN A 100 8.35 -4.12 -21.13
C GLN A 100 9.41 -3.00 -21.13
N LEU A 101 9.37 -2.04 -20.18
CA LEU A 101 10.33 -0.93 -20.14
C LEU A 101 11.78 -1.38 -19.96
N SER A 102 12.01 -2.49 -19.25
CA SER A 102 13.36 -3.04 -19.04
C SER A 102 14.06 -3.46 -20.34
N ALA A 103 13.29 -3.86 -21.37
CA ALA A 103 13.82 -4.27 -22.67
C ALA A 103 14.15 -3.07 -23.59
N ARG A 104 13.60 -1.89 -23.30
CA ARG A 104 13.71 -0.70 -24.15
C ARG A 104 15.07 0.00 -23.97
N PRO A 105 15.79 0.34 -25.06
CA PRO A 105 17.12 0.96 -24.98
C PRO A 105 17.12 2.34 -24.29
N GLU A 106 16.02 3.08 -24.37
CA GLU A 106 15.85 4.42 -23.78
C GLU A 106 15.92 4.39 -22.25
N PHE A 107 15.63 3.25 -21.63
CA PHE A 107 15.53 3.09 -20.18
C PHE A 107 16.75 2.39 -19.55
N ARG A 108 17.72 1.94 -20.36
CA ARG A 108 18.93 1.24 -19.88
C ARG A 108 19.79 2.06 -18.91
N SER A 109 19.71 3.38 -18.96
CA SER A 109 20.43 4.29 -18.06
C SER A 109 19.80 4.38 -16.67
N ILE A 110 18.56 3.93 -16.48
CA ILE A 110 17.88 3.96 -15.19
C ILE A 110 18.50 2.90 -14.27
N LYS A 111 19.09 3.37 -13.17
CA LYS A 111 19.70 2.51 -12.17
C LYS A 111 18.65 1.58 -11.55
N ASN A 112 18.98 0.28 -11.48
CA ASN A 112 18.14 -0.75 -10.86
C ASN A 112 16.71 -0.81 -11.44
N ILE A 113 16.54 -0.57 -12.74
CA ILE A 113 15.21 -0.53 -13.37
C ILE A 113 14.39 -1.79 -13.12
N GLU A 114 15.00 -2.98 -13.19
CA GLU A 114 14.31 -4.25 -12.91
C GLU A 114 13.76 -4.30 -11.49
N ALA A 115 14.55 -3.87 -10.49
CA ALA A 115 14.12 -3.81 -9.10
C ALA A 115 12.97 -2.81 -8.91
N ARG A 116 12.99 -1.68 -9.62
CA ARG A 116 11.93 -0.67 -9.58
C ARG A 116 10.64 -1.17 -10.24
N ILE A 117 10.74 -1.85 -11.37
CA ILE A 117 9.61 -2.50 -12.06
C ILE A 117 9.00 -3.57 -11.15
N PHE A 118 9.83 -4.46 -10.60
CA PHE A 118 9.40 -5.48 -9.64
C PHE A 118 8.63 -4.84 -8.48
N ARG A 119 9.24 -3.83 -7.83
CA ARG A 119 8.63 -3.11 -6.70
C ARG A 119 7.27 -2.52 -7.07
N GLN A 120 7.19 -1.78 -8.17
CA GLN A 120 5.96 -1.12 -8.60
C GLN A 120 4.87 -2.13 -8.94
N ARG A 121 5.19 -3.13 -9.77
CA ARG A 121 4.25 -4.18 -10.17
C ARG A 121 3.60 -4.86 -8.96
N TYR A 122 4.41 -5.40 -8.05
CA TYR A 122 3.84 -6.18 -6.96
C TYR A 122 3.16 -5.31 -5.90
N LEU A 123 3.62 -4.08 -5.62
CA LEU A 123 2.86 -3.18 -4.74
C LEU A 123 1.47 -2.84 -5.32
N LEU A 124 1.37 -2.65 -6.63
CA LEU A 124 0.08 -2.39 -7.29
C LEU A 124 -0.85 -3.61 -7.27
N LEU A 125 -0.33 -4.79 -7.59
CA LEU A 125 -1.10 -6.04 -7.53
C LEU A 125 -1.60 -6.31 -6.12
N ILE A 126 -0.75 -6.10 -5.12
CA ILE A 126 -1.11 -6.19 -3.69
C ILE A 126 -2.23 -5.19 -3.35
N ASN A 127 -2.10 -3.91 -3.71
CA ASN A 127 -3.13 -2.90 -3.44
C ASN A 127 -4.44 -3.20 -4.18
N TRP A 128 -4.37 -3.80 -5.37
CA TRP A 128 -5.54 -4.29 -6.07
C TRP A 128 -6.27 -5.39 -5.28
N CYS A 129 -5.54 -6.39 -4.78
CA CYS A 129 -6.13 -7.43 -3.92
C CYS A 129 -6.75 -6.86 -2.64
N LEU A 130 -6.11 -5.86 -2.02
CA LEU A 130 -6.69 -5.15 -0.85
C LEU A 130 -8.04 -4.50 -1.20
N ASN A 131 -8.11 -3.78 -2.32
CA ASN A 131 -9.34 -3.10 -2.75
C ASN A 131 -10.47 -4.09 -3.06
N GLN A 132 -10.16 -5.20 -3.74
CA GLN A 132 -11.14 -6.23 -4.09
C GLN A 132 -11.46 -7.18 -2.92
N LYS A 133 -10.69 -7.12 -1.84
CA LYS A 133 -10.74 -8.08 -0.73
C LYS A 133 -10.51 -9.53 -1.19
N ASP A 134 -9.82 -9.71 -2.32
CA ASP A 134 -9.46 -11.01 -2.88
C ASP A 134 -8.06 -11.40 -2.39
N PHE A 135 -8.00 -11.84 -1.13
CA PHE A 135 -6.74 -12.24 -0.50
C PHE A 135 -6.20 -13.56 -1.08
N ALA A 136 -7.06 -14.41 -1.66
CA ALA A 136 -6.65 -15.69 -2.21
C ALA A 136 -5.77 -15.52 -3.45
N ARG A 137 -6.11 -14.57 -4.33
CA ARG A 137 -5.29 -14.25 -5.51
C ARG A 137 -3.88 -13.79 -5.13
N ALA A 138 -3.73 -13.06 -4.02
CA ALA A 138 -2.43 -12.60 -3.56
C ALA A 138 -1.46 -13.74 -3.22
N LEU A 139 -1.97 -14.91 -2.80
CA LEU A 139 -1.13 -16.09 -2.52
C LEU A 139 -0.36 -16.56 -3.75
N SER A 140 -0.93 -16.43 -4.95
CA SER A 140 -0.28 -16.84 -6.19
C SER A 140 0.99 -16.05 -6.50
N TRP A 141 1.13 -14.84 -5.95
CA TRP A 141 2.28 -13.96 -6.18
C TRP A 141 3.34 -14.04 -5.09
N ILE A 142 3.08 -14.70 -3.96
CA ILE A 142 4.05 -14.80 -2.85
C ILE A 142 5.38 -15.42 -3.31
N PRO A 143 5.40 -16.54 -4.08
CA PRO A 143 6.66 -17.11 -4.54
C PRO A 143 7.48 -16.14 -5.41
N ASP A 144 6.81 -15.38 -6.30
CA ASP A 144 7.48 -14.38 -7.12
C ASP A 144 8.01 -13.21 -6.29
N ILE A 145 7.25 -12.78 -5.28
CA ILE A 145 7.65 -11.73 -4.34
C ILE A 145 8.88 -12.18 -3.55
N GLU A 146 8.93 -13.43 -3.10
CA GLU A 146 10.09 -14.01 -2.42
C GLU A 146 11.33 -14.01 -3.32
N ALA A 147 11.22 -14.59 -4.52
CA ALA A 147 12.31 -14.65 -5.48
C ALA A 147 12.81 -13.25 -5.87
N GLY A 148 11.89 -12.31 -6.09
CA GLY A 148 12.24 -10.94 -6.43
C GLY A 148 12.85 -10.15 -5.26
N LEU A 149 12.41 -10.39 -4.01
CA LEU A 149 13.04 -9.78 -2.84
C LEU A 149 14.44 -10.37 -2.57
N GLU A 150 14.67 -11.64 -2.86
CA GLU A 150 15.99 -12.25 -2.82
C GLU A 150 16.93 -11.64 -3.87
N ARG A 151 16.46 -11.53 -5.12
CA ARG A 151 17.24 -10.99 -6.24
C ARG A 151 17.48 -9.48 -6.13
N PHE A 152 16.45 -8.72 -5.81
CA PHE A 152 16.45 -7.25 -5.89
C PHE A 152 16.45 -6.54 -4.53
N GLY A 153 16.30 -7.26 -3.41
CA GLY A 153 16.08 -6.64 -2.10
C GLY A 153 17.14 -5.63 -1.68
N LYS A 154 18.42 -5.81 -2.03
CA LYS A 154 19.48 -4.83 -1.73
C LYS A 154 19.34 -3.52 -2.53
N GLN A 155 18.66 -3.58 -3.68
CA GLN A 155 18.43 -2.46 -4.58
C GLN A 155 17.14 -1.70 -4.26
N ILE A 156 16.24 -2.29 -3.47
CA ILE A 156 14.98 -1.69 -3.05
C ILE A 156 15.19 -0.94 -1.73
N GLU A 157 14.66 0.28 -1.66
CA GLU A 157 14.72 1.10 -0.46
C GLU A 157 14.07 0.37 0.72
N LYS A 158 14.65 0.53 1.90
CA LYS A 158 14.26 -0.24 3.09
C LYS A 158 12.76 -0.10 3.43
N HIS A 159 12.20 1.09 3.33
CA HIS A 159 10.79 1.32 3.64
C HIS A 159 9.87 0.48 2.75
N HIS A 160 10.15 0.39 1.45
CA HIS A 160 9.39 -0.46 0.53
C HIS A 160 9.51 -1.95 0.84
N ARG A 161 10.69 -2.43 1.26
CA ARG A 161 10.85 -3.83 1.70
C ARG A 161 10.01 -4.15 2.93
N ILE A 162 10.01 -3.26 3.92
CA ILE A 162 9.19 -3.42 5.13
C ILE A 162 7.71 -3.43 4.77
N THR A 163 7.27 -2.56 3.85
CA THR A 163 5.90 -2.59 3.31
C THR A 163 5.57 -3.94 2.67
N PHE A 164 6.46 -4.51 1.85
CA PHE A 164 6.27 -5.85 1.28
C PHE A 164 6.13 -6.92 2.37
N TYR A 165 6.98 -6.89 3.39
CA TYR A 165 6.92 -7.86 4.48
C TYR A 165 5.59 -7.78 5.21
N TYR A 166 5.12 -6.56 5.48
CA TYR A 166 3.86 -6.33 6.19
C TYR A 166 2.67 -6.82 5.38
N LEU A 167 2.58 -6.41 4.11
CA LEU A 167 1.46 -6.77 3.25
C LEU A 167 1.41 -8.28 2.99
N THR A 168 2.58 -8.91 2.81
CA THR A 168 2.67 -10.37 2.67
C THR A 168 2.23 -11.09 3.95
N ALA A 169 2.71 -10.64 5.12
CA ALA A 169 2.28 -11.19 6.41
C ALA A 169 0.77 -11.04 6.62
N TYR A 170 0.21 -9.86 6.30
CA TYR A 170 -1.22 -9.59 6.40
C TYR A 170 -2.05 -10.49 5.50
N PHE A 171 -1.65 -10.68 4.24
CA PHE A 171 -2.35 -11.59 3.33
C PHE A 171 -2.27 -13.06 3.75
N LEU A 172 -1.10 -13.51 4.20
CA LEU A 172 -0.95 -14.85 4.74
C LEU A 172 -1.86 -15.04 5.96
N PHE A 173 -1.95 -14.03 6.84
CA PHE A 173 -2.86 -14.04 7.98
C PHE A 173 -4.32 -14.16 7.55
N GLN A 174 -4.78 -13.32 6.60
CA GLN A 174 -6.17 -13.38 6.10
C GLN A 174 -6.50 -14.71 5.41
N ASN A 175 -5.51 -15.40 4.84
CA ASN A 175 -5.66 -16.74 4.26
C ASN A 175 -5.37 -17.88 5.26
N ARG A 176 -5.34 -17.58 6.56
CA ARG A 176 -5.12 -18.56 7.64
C ARG A 176 -3.79 -19.32 7.53
N ARG A 177 -2.77 -18.73 6.90
CA ARG A 177 -1.39 -19.25 6.81
C ARG A 177 -0.55 -18.65 7.95
N PHE A 178 -0.95 -18.90 9.20
CA PHE A 178 -0.46 -18.17 10.37
C PHE A 178 1.05 -18.33 10.64
N GLU A 179 1.63 -19.51 10.43
CA GLU A 179 3.08 -19.73 10.60
C GLU A 179 3.92 -18.93 9.60
N GLN A 180 3.47 -18.89 8.34
CA GLN A 180 4.12 -18.10 7.31
C GLN A 180 3.94 -16.61 7.60
N ALA A 181 2.73 -16.19 8.00
CA ALA A 181 2.46 -14.81 8.42
C ALA A 181 3.41 -14.38 9.55
N LEU A 182 3.62 -15.24 10.56
CA LEU A 182 4.57 -15.00 11.65
C LEU A 182 5.99 -14.83 11.13
N THR A 183 6.43 -15.69 10.20
CA THR A 183 7.77 -15.64 9.62
C THR A 183 8.02 -14.30 8.93
N TRP A 184 7.07 -13.81 8.14
CA TRP A 184 7.16 -12.51 7.48
C TRP A 184 7.07 -11.34 8.47
N ASN A 185 6.16 -11.40 9.44
CA ASN A 185 6.00 -10.35 10.44
C ASN A 185 7.26 -10.20 11.31
N ASN A 186 7.93 -11.31 11.64
CA ASN A 186 9.19 -11.32 12.39
C ASN A 186 10.34 -10.65 11.63
N ARG A 187 10.32 -10.63 10.28
CA ARG A 187 11.32 -9.84 9.50
C ARG A 187 11.21 -8.35 9.79
N ILE A 188 10.02 -7.87 10.18
CA ILE A 188 9.78 -6.47 10.57
C ILE A 188 10.16 -6.28 12.03
N LEU A 189 9.65 -7.14 12.92
CA LEU A 189 9.81 -6.99 14.37
C LEU A 189 11.26 -7.18 14.85
N ASN A 190 12.05 -7.96 14.12
CA ASN A 190 13.48 -8.17 14.42
C ASN A 190 14.40 -7.17 13.71
N ASP A 191 13.84 -6.21 12.96
CA ASP A 191 14.66 -5.21 12.29
C ASP A 191 15.12 -4.11 13.28
N PRO A 192 16.43 -3.85 13.41
CA PRO A 192 16.96 -2.89 14.39
C PRO A 192 16.67 -1.41 14.07
N LYS A 193 16.17 -1.09 12.87
CA LYS A 193 15.88 0.29 12.44
C LYS A 193 14.39 0.54 12.27
N GLU A 194 13.65 0.34 13.35
CA GLU A 194 12.22 0.60 13.44
C GLU A 194 11.82 1.99 12.91
N GLU A 195 12.68 3.00 13.14
CA GLU A 195 12.36 4.40 12.87
C GLU A 195 12.06 4.73 11.41
N VAL A 196 12.49 3.88 10.47
CA VAL A 196 12.29 4.08 9.04
C VAL A 196 10.81 3.97 8.66
N VAL A 197 10.02 3.16 9.37
CA VAL A 197 8.59 2.92 9.07
C VAL A 197 7.78 2.71 10.35
N LYS A 198 7.79 3.73 11.24
CA LYS A 198 7.17 3.69 12.58
C LYS A 198 5.72 3.18 12.60
N GLU A 199 4.93 3.59 11.60
CA GLU A 199 3.52 3.23 11.50
C GLU A 199 3.35 1.75 11.12
N VAL A 200 4.04 1.26 10.09
CA VAL A 200 4.00 -0.15 9.70
C VAL A 200 4.47 -1.05 10.84
N PHE A 201 5.50 -0.65 11.58
CA PHE A 201 5.94 -1.41 12.74
C PHE A 201 4.89 -1.46 13.85
N SER A 202 4.16 -0.36 14.07
CA SER A 202 3.05 -0.31 15.03
C SER A 202 1.96 -1.32 14.67
N PHE A 203 1.54 -1.36 13.39
CA PHE A 203 0.56 -2.34 12.92
C PHE A 203 1.09 -3.77 12.90
N ALA A 204 2.37 -3.98 12.57
CA ALA A 204 3.03 -5.30 12.66
C ALA A 204 2.96 -5.89 14.08
N ARG A 205 3.09 -5.05 15.12
CA ARG A 205 2.92 -5.51 16.52
C ARG A 205 1.48 -5.90 16.84
N VAL A 206 0.49 -5.16 16.34
CA VAL A 206 -0.93 -5.50 16.53
C VAL A 206 -1.26 -6.79 15.78
N LEU A 207 -0.80 -6.93 14.53
CA LEU A 207 -0.92 -8.15 13.75
C LEU A 207 -0.25 -9.35 14.46
N ASN A 208 0.87 -9.13 15.14
CA ASN A 208 1.55 -10.20 15.89
C ASN A 208 0.69 -10.79 17.01
N LEU A 209 -0.15 -9.96 17.66
CA LEU A 209 -1.09 -10.43 18.67
C LEU A 209 -2.11 -11.39 18.06
N LEU A 210 -2.66 -11.02 16.91
CA LEU A 210 -3.63 -11.85 16.18
C LEU A 210 -2.99 -13.17 15.73
N ILE A 211 -1.80 -13.10 15.12
CA ILE A 211 -1.06 -14.30 14.68
C ILE A 211 -0.81 -15.26 15.85
N HIS A 212 -0.34 -14.77 16.99
CA HIS A 212 -0.09 -15.63 18.14
C HIS A 212 -1.34 -16.17 18.81
N TYR A 213 -2.45 -15.43 18.76
CA TYR A 213 -3.75 -15.94 19.19
C TYR A 213 -4.18 -17.15 18.34
N GLU A 214 -4.12 -17.01 17.02
CA GLU A 214 -4.50 -18.07 16.07
C GLU A 214 -3.58 -19.29 16.12
N LEU A 215 -2.29 -19.09 16.43
CA LEU A 215 -1.34 -20.18 16.65
C LEU A 215 -1.49 -20.87 18.02
N GLY A 216 -2.37 -20.36 18.91
CA GLY A 216 -2.55 -20.91 20.26
C GLY A 216 -1.39 -20.60 21.22
N ASN A 217 -0.53 -19.63 20.89
CA ASN A 217 0.63 -19.24 21.69
C ASN A 217 0.23 -18.33 22.87
N TYR A 218 -0.71 -18.79 23.70
CA TYR A 218 -1.39 -17.96 24.70
C TYR A 218 -0.46 -17.37 25.77
N GLY A 219 0.57 -18.11 26.21
CA GLY A 219 1.56 -17.59 27.17
C GLY A 219 2.37 -16.41 26.61
N LEU A 220 2.76 -16.48 25.34
CA LEU A 220 3.43 -15.36 24.67
C LEU A 220 2.46 -14.21 24.40
N LEU A 221 1.21 -14.53 24.01
CA LEU A 221 0.17 -13.54 23.77
C LEU A 221 -0.10 -12.67 25.00
N GLU A 222 -0.13 -13.26 26.21
CA GLU A 222 -0.30 -12.52 27.46
C GLU A 222 0.80 -11.45 27.67
N ALA A 223 2.06 -11.84 27.47
CA ALA A 223 3.19 -10.90 27.54
C ALA A 223 3.11 -9.80 26.46
N LEU A 224 2.68 -10.16 25.25
CA LEU A 224 2.52 -9.21 24.15
C LEU A 224 1.34 -8.25 24.38
N LEU A 225 0.24 -8.70 25.01
CA LEU A 225 -0.90 -7.85 25.37
C LEU A 225 -0.56 -6.83 26.46
N SER A 226 0.41 -7.13 27.33
CA SER A 226 0.91 -6.16 28.32
C SER A 226 1.85 -5.12 27.69
N SER A 227 2.72 -5.55 26.76
CA SER A 227 3.77 -4.69 26.19
C SER A 227 3.30 -3.86 25.00
N THR A 228 2.47 -4.40 24.11
CA THR A 228 2.07 -3.75 22.85
C THR A 228 1.26 -2.46 23.06
N PRO A 229 0.24 -2.39 23.94
CA PRO A 229 -0.48 -1.14 24.16
C PRO A 229 0.41 -0.03 24.75
N LYS A 230 1.37 -0.39 25.62
CA LYS A 230 2.34 0.57 26.20
C LYS A 230 3.24 1.14 25.12
N PHE A 231 3.76 0.27 24.25
CA PHE A 231 4.59 0.64 23.13
C PHE A 231 3.86 1.60 22.16
N LEU A 232 2.62 1.28 21.79
CA LEU A 232 1.84 2.11 20.87
C LEU A 232 1.52 3.48 21.48
N LYS A 233 1.11 3.54 22.75
CA LYS A 233 0.83 4.80 23.48
C LYS A 233 2.02 5.74 23.54
N ALA A 234 3.25 5.22 23.57
CA ALA A 234 4.46 6.05 23.56
C ALA A 234 4.70 6.74 22.21
N ARG A 235 4.04 6.30 21.13
CA ARG A 235 4.23 6.81 19.76
C ARG A 235 3.01 7.57 19.24
N ARG A 236 1.80 7.12 19.59
CA ARG A 236 0.54 7.76 19.20
C ARG A 236 -0.61 7.40 20.14
N PRO A 237 -1.71 8.19 20.14
CA PRO A 237 -2.96 7.74 20.72
C PRO A 237 -3.41 6.39 20.13
N LEU A 238 -3.98 5.54 20.98
CA LEU A 238 -4.59 4.28 20.55
C LEU A 238 -5.92 4.56 19.88
N TYR A 239 -6.14 3.90 18.74
CA TYR A 239 -7.44 3.83 18.10
C TYR A 239 -8.45 3.13 19.01
N VAL A 240 -9.73 3.46 18.87
CA VAL A 240 -10.80 2.79 19.61
C VAL A 240 -10.87 1.32 19.23
N GLY A 241 -10.71 1.00 17.94
CA GLY A 241 -10.67 -0.39 17.45
C GLY A 241 -9.53 -1.21 18.05
N GLU A 242 -8.35 -0.61 18.29
CA GLU A 242 -7.24 -1.28 18.98
C GLU A 242 -7.57 -1.58 20.44
N LYS A 243 -8.20 -0.63 21.14
CA LYS A 243 -8.64 -0.85 22.53
C LYS A 243 -9.69 -1.94 22.62
N ALA A 244 -10.63 -1.97 21.67
CA ALA A 244 -11.64 -3.02 21.54
C ALA A 244 -10.96 -4.39 21.31
N LEU A 245 -9.96 -4.44 20.43
CA LEU A 245 -9.19 -5.66 20.16
C LEU A 245 -8.45 -6.16 21.40
N PHE A 246 -7.72 -5.29 22.11
CA PHE A 246 -6.99 -5.70 23.32
C PHE A 246 -7.95 -6.24 24.40
N ARG A 247 -9.14 -5.63 24.52
CA ARG A 247 -10.19 -6.08 25.45
C ARG A 247 -10.73 -7.45 25.04
N LEU A 248 -10.98 -7.67 23.76
CA LEU A 248 -11.42 -8.96 23.22
C LEU A 248 -10.38 -10.03 23.49
N LEU A 249 -9.13 -9.84 23.09
CA LEU A 249 -8.06 -10.83 23.27
C LEU A 249 -7.85 -11.18 24.76
N SER A 250 -7.93 -10.19 25.65
CA SER A 250 -7.86 -10.42 27.10
C SER A 250 -9.01 -11.27 27.64
N ARG A 251 -10.21 -11.19 27.04
CA ARG A 251 -11.36 -12.04 27.40
C ARG A 251 -11.21 -13.43 26.81
N LEU A 252 -10.77 -13.53 25.54
CA LEU A 252 -10.57 -14.80 24.86
C LEU A 252 -9.49 -15.67 25.54
N LEU A 253 -8.45 -15.05 26.11
CA LEU A 253 -7.44 -15.76 26.90
C LEU A 253 -8.01 -16.41 28.17
N LYS A 254 -9.12 -15.88 28.71
CA LYS A 254 -9.78 -16.39 29.93
C LYS A 254 -10.96 -17.32 29.62
N ALA A 255 -11.40 -17.38 28.37
CA ALA A 255 -12.54 -18.16 27.95
C ALA A 255 -12.20 -19.66 27.99
N ALA A 256 -12.97 -20.44 28.75
CA ALA A 256 -12.73 -21.87 28.93
C ALA A 256 -13.30 -22.73 27.79
N ASN A 257 -14.29 -22.21 27.06
CA ASN A 257 -15.12 -22.97 26.13
C ASN A 257 -15.64 -22.10 24.96
N ARG A 258 -16.05 -22.77 23.87
CA ARG A 258 -16.41 -22.13 22.59
C ARG A 258 -17.59 -21.16 22.68
N VAL A 259 -18.56 -21.44 23.55
CA VAL A 259 -19.73 -20.57 23.78
C VAL A 259 -19.31 -19.21 24.30
N ASP A 260 -18.37 -19.17 25.25
CA ASP A 260 -17.82 -17.92 25.79
C ASP A 260 -17.09 -17.11 24.71
N ARG A 261 -16.37 -17.78 23.81
CA ARG A 261 -15.67 -17.12 22.69
C ARG A 261 -16.64 -16.42 21.74
N GLN A 262 -17.73 -17.09 21.36
CA GLN A 262 -18.75 -16.49 20.49
C GLN A 262 -19.45 -15.31 21.17
N ALA A 263 -19.76 -15.43 22.47
CA ALA A 263 -20.37 -14.37 23.25
C ALA A 263 -19.52 -13.08 23.31
N TYR A 264 -18.18 -13.20 23.24
CA TYR A 264 -17.29 -12.05 23.19
C TYR A 264 -17.05 -11.51 21.77
N THR A 265 -17.04 -12.40 20.77
CA THR A 265 -16.69 -12.03 19.39
C THR A 265 -17.83 -11.31 18.68
N ALA A 266 -19.08 -11.71 18.87
CA ALA A 266 -20.21 -11.11 18.18
C ALA A 266 -20.40 -9.60 18.51
N PRO A 267 -20.36 -9.16 19.78
CA PRO A 267 -20.42 -7.73 20.11
C PRO A 267 -19.22 -6.95 19.56
N PHE A 268 -18.03 -7.55 19.56
CA PHE A 268 -16.83 -6.92 19.01
C PHE A 268 -16.97 -6.66 17.50
N LYS A 269 -17.52 -7.62 16.73
CA LYS A 269 -17.77 -7.42 15.30
C LYS A 269 -18.76 -6.29 15.05
N ALA A 270 -19.84 -6.21 15.83
CA ALA A 270 -20.79 -5.11 15.72
C ALA A 270 -20.15 -3.75 16.06
N GLU A 271 -19.29 -3.69 17.09
CA GLU A 271 -18.52 -2.49 17.44
C GLU A 271 -17.60 -2.06 16.27
N LEU A 272 -16.90 -3.00 15.62
CA LEU A 272 -16.02 -2.70 14.49
C LEU A 272 -16.75 -2.14 13.27
N GLU A 273 -17.96 -2.61 12.96
CA GLU A 273 -18.74 -2.07 11.83
C GLU A 273 -19.11 -0.59 12.05
N GLN A 274 -19.40 -0.21 13.29
CA GLN A 274 -19.68 1.19 13.65
C GLN A 274 -18.41 2.03 13.59
N LEU A 275 -17.29 1.50 14.11
CA LEU A 275 -16.00 2.20 14.10
C LEU A 275 -15.47 2.39 12.67
N ALA A 276 -15.71 1.47 11.75
CA ALA A 276 -15.25 1.57 10.36
C ALA A 276 -15.86 2.76 9.59
N GLN A 277 -16.97 3.34 10.10
CA GLN A 277 -17.59 4.54 9.53
C GLN A 277 -16.99 5.83 10.09
N GLN A 278 -16.17 5.76 11.15
CA GLN A 278 -15.59 6.92 11.80
C GLN A 278 -14.30 7.36 11.09
N PRO A 279 -14.19 8.63 10.64
CA PRO A 279 -13.00 9.13 9.95
C PRO A 279 -11.69 8.98 10.75
N GLU A 280 -11.78 9.04 12.08
CA GLU A 280 -10.64 8.91 13.01
C GLU A 280 -10.04 7.50 13.00
N GLU A 281 -10.87 6.47 12.74
CA GLU A 281 -10.47 5.08 12.71
C GLU A 281 -10.05 4.61 11.32
N LYS A 282 -10.27 5.42 10.28
CA LYS A 282 -9.96 5.07 8.89
C LYS A 282 -8.55 4.51 8.72
N ARG A 283 -7.56 5.12 9.38
CA ARG A 283 -6.16 4.68 9.32
C ARG A 283 -5.93 3.28 9.89
N LEU A 284 -6.66 2.89 10.93
CA LEU A 284 -6.62 1.52 11.45
C LEU A 284 -7.15 0.55 10.40
N PHE A 285 -8.35 0.81 9.87
CA PHE A 285 -8.99 -0.10 8.91
C PHE A 285 -8.27 -0.16 7.55
N ASP A 286 -7.66 0.93 7.10
CA ASP A 286 -6.85 0.94 5.86
C ASP A 286 -5.60 0.04 5.99
N ASN A 287 -5.03 -0.12 7.19
CA ASN A 287 -3.80 -0.89 7.42
C ASN A 287 -4.06 -2.30 7.99
N LEU A 288 -5.06 -2.44 8.84
CA LEU A 288 -5.40 -3.66 9.57
C LEU A 288 -6.92 -3.70 9.79
N ASP A 289 -7.66 -4.11 8.77
CA ASP A 289 -9.12 -4.23 8.87
C ASP A 289 -9.51 -5.46 9.70
N LEU A 290 -9.79 -5.21 10.98
CA LEU A 290 -10.15 -6.22 11.96
C LEU A 290 -11.50 -6.90 11.66
N ARG A 291 -12.32 -6.36 10.74
CA ARG A 291 -13.58 -6.97 10.33
C ARG A 291 -13.35 -8.26 9.55
N PHE A 292 -12.24 -8.40 8.83
CA PHE A 292 -11.92 -9.63 8.09
C PHE A 292 -11.36 -10.75 8.96
N TRP A 293 -10.94 -10.46 10.18
CA TRP A 293 -10.41 -11.50 11.07
C TRP A 293 -11.53 -12.38 11.62
N GLU A 294 -11.68 -13.59 11.10
CA GLU A 294 -12.63 -14.58 11.61
C GLU A 294 -12.04 -15.31 12.83
N VAL A 295 -12.73 -15.21 13.98
CA VAL A 295 -12.33 -15.89 15.23
C VAL A 295 -13.15 -17.18 15.38
N GLU A 296 -12.49 -18.32 15.61
CA GLU A 296 -13.12 -19.64 15.83
C GLU A 296 -13.27 -20.09 17.30
#